data_AF-A0A2Z3JDJ0-F1
#
_entry.id   AF-A0A2Z3JDJ0-F1
#
_cell.length_a   1.000
_cell.length_b   1.000
_cell.length_c   1.000
_cell.angle_alpha   90.00
_cell.angle_beta   90.00
_cell.angle_gamma   90.00
#
_symmetry.space_group_name_H-M   'P 1'
#
loop_
_entity.id
_entity.type
_entity.pdbx_description
1 polymer ?
#
loop_
_entity_poly.entity_id
_entity_poly.type
_entity_poly.pdbx_seq_one_letter_code
_entity_poly.pdbx_strand_id
1 'polypeptide(L)'
;MRRLFPLYAAAALLAACAPTQSRGADYSALSGHYEGNASLGPIPARYELLLNVNGRTGRADGVLTRLSNGNVYSGNGTFRPYDAQGGMVELKLYQGRAQAGTLSARVQGGKLDGTLKTGLFTFSLNFEKTSPAAPAAAPASTSAAPSVPAPASQVTVETTQTTTTSEGGTSVPVYVIPTPVTPPHP
;
A
#
# COMPACT_ATOMS: atom_id res chain seq x y z
N MET A 1 -1.28 72.67 -19.30
CA MET A 1 -1.44 71.54 -20.27
C MET A 1 -0.33 70.53 -19.98
N ARG A 2 -0.64 69.45 -19.25
CA ARG A 2 -0.68 68.05 -19.72
C ARG A 2 0.60 67.57 -20.42
N ARG A 3 1.39 66.72 -19.75
CA ARG A 3 1.79 65.36 -20.19
C ARG A 3 2.79 64.73 -19.19
N LEU A 4 2.28 63.87 -18.32
CA LEU A 4 3.06 62.95 -17.49
C LEU A 4 2.14 61.77 -17.17
N PHE A 5 2.34 60.64 -17.84
CA PHE A 5 1.79 59.30 -17.55
C PHE A 5 2.28 58.34 -18.67
N PRO A 6 2.44 57.03 -18.42
CA PRO A 6 3.36 56.41 -17.46
C PRO A 6 4.21 55.28 -18.10
N LEU A 7 5.46 55.15 -17.65
CA LEU A 7 6.30 53.96 -17.83
C LEU A 7 5.85 52.86 -16.85
N TYR A 8 4.72 52.19 -17.08
CA TYR A 8 4.29 51.05 -16.26
C TYR A 8 3.39 50.10 -17.08
N ALA A 9 3.95 49.42 -18.08
CA ALA A 9 3.17 48.45 -18.85
C ALA A 9 4.00 47.30 -19.45
N ALA A 10 5.11 46.88 -18.81
CA ALA A 10 5.99 45.85 -19.38
C ALA A 10 6.42 44.73 -18.40
N ALA A 11 5.75 44.56 -17.26
CA ALA A 11 6.13 43.54 -16.27
C ALA A 11 5.11 42.38 -16.10
N ALA A 12 3.97 42.40 -16.80
CA ALA A 12 2.87 41.47 -16.52
C ALA A 12 2.77 40.25 -17.48
N LEU A 13 3.67 40.09 -18.45
CA LEU A 13 3.55 39.05 -19.49
C LEU A 13 4.42 37.80 -19.28
N LEU A 14 5.10 37.66 -18.13
CA LEU A 14 6.04 36.55 -17.88
C LEU A 14 5.57 35.49 -16.86
N ALA A 15 4.34 35.58 -16.33
CA ALA A 15 3.88 34.70 -15.24
C ALA A 15 3.01 33.49 -15.65
N ALA A 16 2.84 33.20 -16.96
CA ALA A 16 1.81 32.24 -17.41
C ALA A 16 2.33 30.92 -17.99
N CYS A 17 3.56 30.50 -17.68
CA CYS A 17 4.07 29.19 -18.08
C CYS A 17 4.69 28.45 -16.89
N ALA A 18 3.91 28.27 -15.82
CA ALA A 18 4.21 27.18 -14.91
C ALA A 18 3.93 25.89 -15.68
N PRO A 19 4.91 24.98 -15.87
CA PRO A 19 4.60 23.67 -16.38
C PRO A 19 3.65 23.01 -15.37
N THR A 20 2.38 22.90 -15.73
CA THR A 20 1.49 21.91 -15.14
C THR A 20 2.13 20.57 -15.46
N GLN A 21 3.03 20.10 -14.58
CA GLN A 21 3.52 18.74 -14.59
C GLN A 21 2.27 17.88 -14.50
N SER A 22 1.86 17.34 -15.65
CA SER A 22 0.77 16.40 -15.75
C SER A 22 1.09 15.26 -14.79
N ARG A 23 0.41 15.28 -13.63
CA ARG A 23 0.51 14.23 -12.63
C ARG A 23 -0.07 13.02 -13.34
N GLY A 24 0.80 12.16 -13.87
CA GLY A 24 0.40 10.96 -14.59
C GLY A 24 -0.63 10.17 -13.77
N ALA A 25 -1.45 9.37 -14.45
CA ALA A 25 -2.52 8.61 -13.81
C ALA A 25 -2.05 7.90 -12.54
N ASP A 26 -2.80 8.07 -11.45
CA ASP A 26 -2.48 7.51 -10.16
C ASP A 26 -2.97 6.07 -10.08
N TYR A 27 -2.01 5.13 -10.08
CA TYR A 27 -2.26 3.70 -10.00
C TYR A 27 -2.09 3.14 -8.58
N SER A 28 -1.86 3.98 -7.57
CA SER A 28 -1.68 3.56 -6.17
C SER A 28 -2.90 2.82 -5.63
N ALA A 29 -4.10 3.13 -6.14
CA ALA A 29 -5.34 2.43 -5.79
C ALA A 29 -5.33 0.93 -6.15
N LEU A 30 -4.43 0.48 -7.05
CA LEU A 30 -4.23 -0.92 -7.40
C LEU A 30 -3.34 -1.65 -6.38
N SER A 31 -2.69 -0.94 -5.47
CA SER A 31 -1.89 -1.52 -4.40
C SER A 31 -2.78 -1.95 -3.23
N GLY A 32 -2.44 -3.04 -2.56
CA GLY A 32 -3.13 -3.52 -1.37
C GLY A 32 -3.05 -5.03 -1.19
N HIS A 33 -3.86 -5.53 -0.27
CA HIS A 33 -4.03 -6.97 -0.02
C HIS A 33 -5.08 -7.53 -0.97
N TYR A 34 -4.76 -8.67 -1.56
CA TYR A 34 -5.61 -9.44 -2.45
C TYR A 34 -5.69 -10.86 -1.95
N GLU A 35 -6.87 -11.44 -1.91
CA GLU A 35 -7.06 -12.85 -1.55
C GLU A 35 -7.85 -13.57 -2.61
N GLY A 36 -7.56 -14.85 -2.78
CA GLY A 36 -8.41 -15.72 -3.57
C GLY A 36 -7.74 -17.04 -3.88
N ASN A 37 -8.02 -17.58 -5.05
CA ASN A 37 -7.64 -18.95 -5.40
C ASN A 37 -6.72 -18.98 -6.61
N ALA A 38 -5.71 -19.85 -6.56
CA ALA A 38 -5.04 -20.37 -7.74
C ALA A 38 -5.50 -21.80 -7.99
N SER A 39 -5.89 -22.14 -9.22
CA SER A 39 -6.32 -23.49 -9.58
C SER A 39 -5.45 -24.10 -10.65
N LEU A 40 -5.11 -25.38 -10.47
CA LEU A 40 -4.54 -26.23 -11.52
C LEU A 40 -5.62 -27.25 -11.90
N GLY A 41 -6.47 -26.87 -12.85
CA GLY A 41 -7.68 -27.63 -13.15
C GLY A 41 -8.65 -27.67 -11.95
N PRO A 42 -9.11 -28.85 -11.49
CA PRO A 42 -10.13 -28.96 -10.44
C PRO A 42 -9.61 -28.76 -9.02
N ILE A 43 -8.30 -28.56 -8.81
CA ILE A 43 -7.69 -28.45 -7.48
C ILE A 43 -7.48 -26.96 -7.15
N PRO A 44 -8.33 -26.34 -6.30
CA PRO A 44 -8.12 -24.98 -5.83
C PRO A 44 -7.11 -24.93 -4.69
N ALA A 45 -6.26 -23.91 -4.67
CA ALA A 45 -5.40 -23.55 -3.55
C ALA A 45 -5.58 -22.07 -3.21
N ARG A 46 -5.72 -21.74 -1.93
CA ARG A 46 -5.90 -20.36 -1.46
C ARG A 46 -4.58 -19.63 -1.31
N TYR A 47 -4.56 -18.38 -1.74
CA TYR A 47 -3.41 -17.47 -1.63
C TYR A 47 -3.84 -16.09 -1.19
N GLU A 48 -2.90 -15.41 -0.55
CA GLU A 48 -2.91 -13.98 -0.28
C GLU A 48 -1.77 -13.33 -1.06
N LEU A 49 -2.04 -12.19 -1.69
CA LEU A 49 -1.07 -11.38 -2.42
C LEU A 49 -1.10 -9.96 -1.86
N LEU A 50 0.01 -9.56 -1.25
CA LEU A 50 0.28 -8.15 -1.00
C LEU A 50 0.91 -7.55 -2.26
N LEU A 51 0.23 -6.63 -2.92
CA LEU A 51 0.67 -6.01 -4.17
C LEU A 51 0.97 -4.52 -3.95
N ASN A 52 2.11 -4.06 -4.46
CA ASN A 52 2.50 -2.66 -4.55
C ASN A 52 2.76 -2.30 -6.01
N VAL A 53 2.02 -1.32 -6.53
CA VAL A 53 2.11 -0.85 -7.91
C VAL A 53 2.61 0.59 -7.93
N ASN A 54 3.72 0.80 -8.62
CA ASN A 54 4.22 2.12 -8.92
C ASN A 54 4.01 2.43 -10.41
N GLY A 55 2.88 3.06 -10.71
CA GLY A 55 2.51 3.46 -12.06
C GLY A 55 3.45 4.50 -12.69
N ARG A 56 4.20 5.28 -11.89
CA ARG A 56 5.16 6.26 -12.41
C ARG A 56 6.42 5.59 -12.94
N THR A 57 6.90 4.56 -12.25
CA THR A 57 8.11 3.82 -12.65
C THR A 57 7.80 2.58 -13.50
N GLY A 58 6.53 2.23 -13.68
CA GLY A 58 6.12 0.98 -14.32
C GLY A 58 6.61 -0.25 -13.57
N ARG A 59 6.70 -0.18 -12.23
CA ARG A 59 7.17 -1.27 -11.37
C ARG A 59 6.02 -1.86 -10.59
N ALA A 60 6.11 -3.16 -10.35
CA ALA A 60 5.23 -3.87 -9.43
C ALA A 60 6.07 -4.79 -8.55
N ASP A 61 5.78 -4.76 -7.26
CA ASP A 61 6.40 -5.60 -6.26
C ASP A 61 5.30 -6.23 -5.41
N GLY A 62 5.57 -7.37 -4.82
CA GLY A 62 4.58 -8.00 -3.97
C GLY A 62 5.07 -9.22 -3.21
N VAL A 63 4.21 -9.75 -2.37
CA VAL A 63 4.45 -10.98 -1.61
C VAL A 63 3.24 -11.87 -1.78
N LEU A 64 3.46 -13.06 -2.35
CA LEU A 64 2.43 -14.08 -2.51
C LEU A 64 2.62 -15.13 -1.41
N THR A 65 1.60 -15.35 -0.60
CA THR A 65 1.58 -16.32 0.49
C THR A 65 0.54 -17.39 0.18
N ARG A 66 0.94 -18.66 0.23
CA ARG A 66 0.03 -19.79 0.13
C ARG A 66 -0.57 -20.09 1.50
N LEU A 67 -1.87 -19.91 1.66
CA LEU A 67 -2.54 -20.05 2.97
C LEU A 67 -2.60 -21.51 3.46
N SER A 68 -2.51 -22.49 2.57
CA SER A 68 -2.59 -23.90 2.96
C SER A 68 -1.34 -24.44 3.67
N ASN A 69 -0.16 -23.85 3.42
CA ASN A 69 1.09 -24.34 3.99
C ASN A 69 2.05 -23.23 4.46
N GLY A 70 1.66 -21.96 4.36
CA GLY A 70 2.47 -20.82 4.78
C GLY A 70 3.67 -20.51 3.88
N ASN A 71 3.76 -21.09 2.69
CA ASN A 71 4.85 -20.76 1.76
C ASN A 71 4.75 -19.31 1.30
N VAL A 72 5.86 -18.57 1.42
CA VAL A 72 5.94 -17.15 1.04
C VAL A 72 6.85 -17.00 -0.18
N TYR A 73 6.40 -16.21 -1.15
CA TYR A 73 7.10 -15.90 -2.38
C TYR A 73 7.22 -14.38 -2.53
N SER A 74 8.44 -13.86 -2.60
CA SER A 74 8.66 -12.44 -2.90
C SER A 74 8.61 -12.24 -4.42
N GLY A 75 7.81 -11.28 -4.86
CA GLY A 75 7.60 -10.94 -6.26
C GLY A 75 8.17 -9.57 -6.60
N ASN A 76 8.88 -9.47 -7.72
CA ASN A 76 9.25 -8.18 -8.30
C ASN A 76 9.12 -8.21 -9.82
N GLY A 77 8.77 -7.09 -10.42
CA GLY A 77 8.63 -7.03 -11.87
C GLY A 77 8.13 -5.69 -12.38
N THR A 78 7.20 -5.76 -13.33
CA THR A 78 6.77 -4.59 -14.11
C THR A 78 5.26 -4.43 -14.09
N PHE A 79 4.84 -3.18 -14.14
CA PHE A 79 3.45 -2.77 -14.31
C PHE A 79 3.33 -2.03 -15.63
N ARG A 80 2.38 -2.46 -16.46
CA ARG A 80 2.04 -1.83 -17.72
C ARG A 80 0.60 -1.33 -17.62
N PRO A 81 0.37 -0.01 -17.55
CA PRO A 81 -0.98 0.53 -17.64
C PRO A 81 -1.70 0.03 -18.88
N TYR A 82 -2.95 -0.38 -18.72
CA TYR A 82 -3.81 -0.79 -19.84
C TYR A 82 -4.96 0.21 -20.01
N ASP A 83 -5.54 0.67 -18.90
CA ASP A 83 -6.65 1.62 -18.87
C ASP A 83 -6.42 2.66 -17.76
N ALA A 84 -7.33 3.64 -17.63
CA ALA A 84 -7.28 4.63 -16.55
C ALA A 84 -7.44 4.01 -15.16
N GLN A 85 -8.06 2.84 -15.06
CA GLN A 85 -8.38 2.16 -13.80
C GLN A 85 -7.73 0.77 -13.63
N GLY A 86 -6.78 0.41 -14.50
CA GLY A 86 -6.18 -0.92 -14.45
C GLY A 86 -4.98 -1.12 -15.35
N GLY A 87 -4.30 -2.25 -15.18
CA GLY A 87 -3.12 -2.59 -15.95
C GLY A 87 -2.70 -4.05 -15.82
N MET A 88 -1.68 -4.40 -16.57
CA MET A 88 -1.03 -5.71 -16.53
C MET A 88 0.15 -5.66 -15.56
N VAL A 89 0.21 -6.62 -14.66
CA VAL A 89 1.29 -6.86 -13.72
C VAL A 89 1.98 -8.15 -14.11
N GLU A 90 3.31 -8.10 -14.23
CA GLU A 90 4.14 -9.28 -14.39
C GLU A 90 5.17 -9.32 -13.25
N LEU A 91 5.06 -10.31 -12.37
CA LEU A 91 5.87 -10.48 -11.18
C LEU A 91 6.69 -11.77 -11.29
N LYS A 92 8.01 -11.68 -11.16
CA LYS A 92 8.87 -12.85 -10.99
C LYS A 92 8.87 -13.22 -9.51
N LEU A 93 8.45 -14.44 -9.19
CA LEU A 93 8.34 -14.93 -7.84
C LEU A 93 9.60 -15.68 -7.43
N TYR A 94 10.08 -15.38 -6.24
CA TYR A 94 11.26 -15.98 -5.63
C TYR A 94 10.92 -16.59 -4.28
N GLN A 95 11.43 -17.79 -4.02
CA GLN A 95 11.39 -18.41 -2.71
C GLN A 95 12.83 -18.45 -2.18
N GLY A 96 13.15 -17.52 -1.27
CA GLY A 96 14.53 -17.29 -0.85
C GLY A 96 15.40 -16.82 -2.03
N ARG A 97 16.33 -17.66 -2.50
CA ARG A 97 17.26 -17.35 -3.60
C ARG A 97 16.85 -17.96 -4.94
N ALA A 98 15.87 -18.86 -4.95
CA ALA A 98 15.45 -19.58 -6.16
C ALA A 98 14.22 -18.92 -6.79
N GLN A 99 14.19 -18.82 -8.12
CA GLN A 99 12.99 -18.41 -8.85
C GLN A 99 11.96 -19.54 -8.80
N ALA A 100 10.81 -19.27 -8.19
CA ALA A 100 9.71 -20.22 -8.06
C ALA A 100 8.75 -20.17 -9.26
N GLY A 101 8.62 -19.00 -9.89
CA GLY A 101 7.72 -18.83 -11.03
C GLY A 101 7.59 -17.40 -11.52
N THR A 102 6.60 -17.20 -12.39
CA THR A 102 6.19 -15.90 -12.90
C THR A 102 4.67 -15.78 -12.79
N LEU A 103 4.19 -14.73 -12.14
CA LEU A 103 2.79 -14.36 -12.08
C LEU A 103 2.52 -13.27 -13.12
N SER A 104 1.56 -13.51 -13.99
CA SER A 104 1.10 -12.56 -15.00
C SER A 104 -0.39 -12.34 -14.80
N ALA A 105 -0.78 -11.14 -14.38
CA ALA A 105 -2.17 -10.84 -14.05
C ALA A 105 -2.59 -9.46 -14.52
N ARG A 106 -3.87 -9.32 -14.83
CA ARG A 106 -4.54 -8.04 -15.02
C ARG A 106 -5.13 -7.62 -13.69
N VAL A 107 -4.83 -6.41 -13.25
CA VAL A 107 -5.44 -5.80 -12.06
C VAL A 107 -6.38 -4.68 -12.51
N GLN A 108 -7.65 -4.74 -12.11
CA GLN A 108 -8.66 -3.74 -12.46
C GLN A 108 -9.79 -3.73 -11.42
N GLY A 109 -10.18 -2.55 -10.95
CA GLY A 109 -11.37 -2.41 -10.10
C GLY A 109 -11.34 -3.25 -8.82
N GLY A 110 -10.14 -3.45 -8.24
CA GLY A 110 -9.98 -4.28 -7.05
C GLY A 110 -10.04 -5.79 -7.31
N LYS A 111 -10.02 -6.24 -8.56
CA LYS A 111 -9.87 -7.65 -8.92
C LYS A 111 -8.53 -7.87 -9.61
N LEU A 112 -7.97 -9.05 -9.42
CA LEU A 112 -6.74 -9.48 -10.05
C LEU A 112 -6.94 -10.87 -10.65
N ASP A 113 -6.91 -10.92 -11.98
CA ASP A 113 -7.16 -12.11 -12.77
C ASP A 113 -5.93 -12.42 -13.62
N GLY A 114 -5.45 -13.65 -13.56
CA GLY A 114 -4.19 -13.95 -14.23
C GLY A 114 -3.81 -15.42 -14.22
N THR A 115 -2.53 -15.65 -14.49
CA THR A 115 -1.92 -16.96 -14.42
C THR A 115 -0.62 -16.92 -13.63
N LEU A 116 -0.38 -17.96 -12.85
CA LEU A 116 0.88 -18.22 -12.17
C LEU A 116 1.56 -19.39 -12.87
N LYS A 117 2.72 -19.15 -13.47
CA LYS A 117 3.54 -20.18 -14.10
C LYS A 117 4.67 -20.58 -13.16
N THR A 118 4.70 -21.83 -12.71
CA THR A 118 5.79 -22.38 -11.87
C THR A 118 6.34 -23.65 -12.52
N GLY A 119 7.59 -23.62 -12.97
CA GLY A 119 8.19 -24.75 -13.69
C GLY A 119 7.34 -25.18 -14.89
N LEU A 120 6.83 -26.42 -14.87
CA LEU A 120 5.96 -26.98 -15.92
C LEU A 120 4.46 -26.68 -15.73
N PHE A 121 4.04 -26.13 -14.59
CA PHE A 121 2.62 -25.92 -14.27
C PHE A 121 2.19 -24.47 -14.48
N THR A 122 0.97 -24.29 -14.99
CA THR A 122 0.32 -22.98 -15.08
C THR A 122 -0.99 -23.03 -14.31
N PHE A 123 -1.13 -22.16 -13.32
CA PHE A 123 -2.30 -22.03 -12.47
C PHE A 123 -3.10 -20.82 -12.92
N SER A 124 -4.43 -20.90 -12.92
CA SER A 124 -5.31 -19.73 -13.10
C SER A 124 -5.53 -19.06 -11.76
N LEU A 125 -5.36 -17.74 -11.69
CA LEU A 125 -5.50 -16.93 -10.49
C LEU A 125 -6.76 -16.07 -10.60
N ASN A 126 -7.54 -16.04 -9.54
CA ASN A 126 -8.61 -15.06 -9.35
C ASN A 126 -8.53 -14.57 -7.90
N PHE A 127 -8.12 -13.32 -7.74
CA PHE A 127 -8.03 -12.65 -6.45
C PHE A 127 -8.92 -11.41 -6.42
N GLU A 128 -9.45 -11.13 -5.23
CA GLU A 128 -10.21 -9.92 -4.95
C GLU A 128 -9.50 -9.13 -3.86
N LYS A 129 -9.51 -7.81 -3.99
CA LYS A 129 -8.87 -6.91 -3.05
C LYS A 129 -9.62 -6.99 -1.73
N THR A 130 -8.95 -7.47 -0.70
CA THR A 130 -9.47 -7.44 0.65
C THR A 130 -9.13 -6.09 1.24
N SER A 131 -10.15 -5.29 1.53
CA SER A 131 -9.97 -4.24 2.53
C SER A 131 -9.65 -4.96 3.84
N PRO A 132 -8.62 -4.54 4.61
CA PRO A 132 -8.47 -5.06 5.94
C PRO A 132 -9.81 -4.86 6.65
N ALA A 133 -10.46 -5.95 7.03
CA ALA A 133 -11.51 -5.86 8.02
C ALA A 133 -10.87 -5.15 9.21
N ALA A 134 -11.46 -4.04 9.65
CA ALA A 134 -11.10 -3.44 10.93
C ALA A 134 -10.96 -4.60 11.94
N PRO A 135 -9.86 -4.68 12.71
CA PRO A 135 -9.57 -5.82 13.56
C PRO A 135 -10.84 -6.18 14.31
N ALA A 136 -11.31 -7.42 14.10
CA ALA A 136 -12.55 -7.90 14.69
C ALA A 136 -12.55 -7.51 16.18
N ALA A 137 -13.55 -6.73 16.59
CA ALA A 137 -13.76 -6.41 17.98
C ALA A 137 -13.68 -7.74 18.75
N ALA A 138 -12.71 -7.84 19.65
CA ALA A 138 -12.55 -9.00 20.51
C ALA A 138 -13.91 -9.34 21.13
N PRO A 139 -14.27 -10.63 21.28
CA PRO A 139 -15.59 -11.01 21.78
C PRO A 139 -15.82 -10.33 23.13
N ALA A 140 -16.86 -9.49 23.20
CA ALA A 140 -17.30 -8.85 24.42
C ALA A 140 -17.63 -9.94 25.43
N SER A 141 -16.70 -10.20 26.35
CA SER A 141 -16.93 -11.11 27.46
C SER A 141 -17.79 -10.36 28.47
N THR A 142 -19.08 -10.70 28.53
CA THR A 142 -19.96 -10.32 29.64
C THR A 142 -19.47 -11.02 30.90
N SER A 143 -18.63 -10.36 31.68
CA SER A 143 -18.33 -10.77 33.06
C SER A 143 -18.47 -9.56 33.96
N ALA A 144 -19.60 -9.49 34.67
CA ALA A 144 -19.79 -8.60 35.80
C ALA A 144 -18.82 -9.01 36.91
N ALA A 145 -17.87 -8.12 37.24
CA ALA A 145 -16.95 -8.31 38.36
C ALA A 145 -17.38 -7.44 39.56
N PRO A 146 -17.57 -8.00 40.77
CA PRO A 146 -17.48 -7.22 41.99
C PRO A 146 -16.01 -6.86 42.28
N SER A 147 -15.80 -5.60 42.64
CA SER A 147 -14.52 -4.89 42.80
C SER A 147 -13.64 -5.35 43.98
N VAL A 148 -12.35 -5.64 43.72
CA VAL A 148 -11.21 -5.66 44.68
C VAL A 148 -9.90 -5.29 43.92
N PRO A 149 -8.92 -4.55 44.50
CA PRO A 149 -8.00 -3.65 43.76
C PRO A 149 -6.59 -4.19 43.41
N ALA A 150 -6.09 -3.73 42.23
CA ALA A 150 -4.73 -3.48 41.70
C ALA A 150 -3.51 -4.39 42.07
N PRO A 151 -2.60 -4.67 41.11
CA PRO A 151 -1.61 -3.66 40.71
C PRO A 151 -1.63 -3.33 39.20
N ALA A 152 -1.43 -2.05 38.92
CA ALA A 152 -1.43 -1.47 37.60
C ALA A 152 -0.13 -1.79 36.84
N SER A 153 -0.29 -2.36 35.64
CA SER A 153 0.65 -2.21 34.53
C SER A 153 -0.17 -2.10 33.24
N GLN A 154 -0.95 -1.02 33.12
CA GLN A 154 -1.48 -0.61 31.83
C GLN A 154 -0.44 0.31 31.20
N VAL A 155 0.22 -0.19 30.16
CA VAL A 155 1.00 0.66 29.25
C VAL A 155 -0.01 1.42 28.41
N THR A 156 -0.39 2.61 28.87
CA THR A 156 -1.15 3.58 28.06
C THR A 156 -0.18 4.19 27.07
N VAL A 157 -0.28 3.79 25.80
CA VAL A 157 0.43 4.46 24.71
C VAL A 157 -0.40 5.69 24.33
N GLU A 158 -0.21 6.80 25.05
CA GLU A 158 -0.68 8.11 24.59
C GLU A 158 0.17 8.53 23.38
N THR A 159 -0.41 8.45 22.19
CA THR A 159 0.19 9.05 21.00
C THR A 159 -0.29 10.50 20.90
N THR A 160 0.44 11.42 21.52
CA THR A 160 0.22 12.86 21.32
C THR A 160 0.76 13.26 19.94
N GLN A 161 -0.10 13.27 18.92
CA GLN A 161 0.23 13.90 17.64
C GLN A 161 0.17 15.43 17.80
N THR A 162 1.33 16.08 17.87
CA THR A 162 1.42 17.54 17.81
C THR A 162 1.59 17.96 16.36
N THR A 163 0.50 18.36 15.70
CA THR A 163 0.55 18.94 14.36
C THR A 163 0.98 20.40 14.49
N THR A 164 2.24 20.71 14.18
CA THR A 164 2.69 22.11 14.07
C THR A 164 2.55 22.55 12.62
N THR A 165 1.59 23.43 12.33
CA THR A 165 1.44 24.08 11.02
C THR A 165 2.54 25.13 10.88
N SER A 166 3.59 24.85 10.09
CA SER A 166 4.54 25.88 9.66
C SER A 166 4.01 26.56 8.39
N GLU A 167 3.87 27.89 8.42
CA GLU A 167 3.65 28.71 7.23
C GLU A 167 4.76 28.43 6.21
N GLY A 168 4.40 27.76 5.10
CA GLY A 168 5.38 27.29 4.11
C GLY A 168 5.22 25.83 3.65
N GLY A 169 4.04 25.23 3.80
CA GLY A 169 3.51 24.20 2.88
C GLY A 169 4.30 22.89 2.69
N THR A 170 5.30 22.57 3.51
CA THR A 170 6.06 21.33 3.40
C THR A 170 5.91 20.52 4.68
N SER A 171 5.02 19.52 4.66
CA SER A 171 4.83 18.59 5.77
C SER A 171 5.96 17.57 5.78
N VAL A 172 6.82 17.61 6.81
CA VAL A 172 7.86 16.62 7.04
C VAL A 172 7.42 15.78 8.26
N PRO A 173 7.15 14.47 8.11
CA PRO A 173 6.87 13.63 9.26
C PRO A 173 8.15 13.43 10.08
N VAL A 174 8.16 13.93 11.32
CA VAL A 174 9.21 13.66 12.30
C VAL A 174 8.80 12.43 13.09
N TYR A 175 9.53 11.32 12.92
CA TYR A 175 9.36 10.13 13.75
C TYR A 175 10.22 10.27 15.01
N VAL A 176 9.57 10.43 16.17
CA VAL A 176 10.26 10.35 17.46
C VAL A 176 10.31 8.88 17.86
N ILE A 177 11.53 8.34 17.99
CA ILE A 177 11.75 6.99 18.50
C ILE A 177 11.60 7.07 20.03
N PRO A 178 10.62 6.39 20.65
CA PRO A 178 10.52 6.38 22.11
C PRO A 178 11.70 5.61 22.71
N THR A 179 12.46 6.26 23.57
CA THR A 179 13.46 5.57 24.39
C THR A 179 12.75 4.79 25.49
N PRO A 180 13.07 3.49 25.68
CA PRO A 180 12.48 2.73 26.77
C PRO A 180 12.98 3.28 28.12
N VAL A 181 12.04 3.68 28.97
CA VAL A 181 12.33 4.00 30.37
C VAL A 181 12.34 2.72 31.19
N THR A 182 13.51 2.40 31.76
CA THR A 182 13.65 1.27 32.70
C THR A 182 13.00 1.65 34.03
N PRO A 183 12.03 0.89 34.55
CA PRO A 183 11.44 1.17 35.85
C PRO A 183 12.47 0.97 36.98
N PRO A 184 12.42 1.77 38.06
CA PRO A 184 13.26 1.54 39.22
C PRO A 184 12.88 0.21 39.87
N HIS A 185 13.89 -0.62 40.12
CA HIS A 185 13.71 -1.89 40.83
C HIS A 185 13.29 -1.63 42.30
N PRO A 186 12.35 -2.41 42.85
CA PRO A 186 12.03 -2.41 44.27
C PRO A 186 13.18 -2.99 45.11
#